data_AF-A0A7C6U3Z7-F1
#
_entry.id   AF-A0A7C6U3Z7-F1
#
_cell.length_a   1.000
_cell.length_b   1.000
_cell.length_c   1.000
_cell.angle_alpha   90.00
_cell.angle_beta   90.00
_cell.angle_gamma   90.00
#
_symmetry.space_group_name_H-M   'P 1'
#
loop_
_entity.id
_entity.type
_entity.pdbx_description
1 polymer ?
#
loop_
_entity_poly.entity_id
_entity_poly.type
_entity_poly.pdbx_seq_one_letter_code
_entity_poly.pdbx_strand_id
1 'polypeptide(L)'
;MKIYGKVLETFPKQRVVKVDGNKRIFYLYMSRKLFRDFGPYFINEPYIFVNIKEKRKKYGDFYCYEINHFNKIVESNKREKKVYYNIGTIRKGVKRVITRIKYKLFLDLEFSLPSYFKTMVHVPEIVQYGMVLEDEQGNIIFEDGSLVKPTKKYALNQRTLKFLSKSRSDFEHACSYIDFYRLLEKFIKEYNVKIIAWGRNDILTIEQSFKLNNLKPLDIKNRYINIMQIIKNYYNSKTDLGLFNTYQKLSGADFEVQQHDALEDALMTREIFRIFKDIVLREN
;
A
#
# COMPACT_ATOMS: atom_id res chain seq x y z
N MET A 1 -21.38 10.81 -13.20
CA MET A 1 -21.73 10.35 -14.58
C MET A 1 -20.59 9.57 -15.23
N LYS A 2 -20.89 8.50 -16.00
CA LYS A 2 -19.91 7.79 -16.83
C LYS A 2 -19.90 8.37 -18.25
N ILE A 3 -18.72 8.57 -18.83
CA ILE A 3 -18.53 9.00 -20.22
C ILE A 3 -17.56 8.05 -20.91
N TYR A 4 -17.77 7.82 -22.19
CA TYR A 4 -16.77 7.27 -23.08
C TYR A 4 -16.67 8.12 -24.35
N GLY A 5 -15.50 8.14 -24.97
CA GLY A 5 -15.28 8.89 -26.20
C GLY A 5 -13.83 8.87 -26.68
N LYS A 6 -13.61 9.34 -27.91
CA LYS A 6 -12.26 9.48 -28.49
C LYS A 6 -11.62 10.78 -28.04
N VAL A 7 -10.38 10.74 -27.57
CA VAL A 7 -9.61 11.97 -27.32
C VAL A 7 -9.36 12.66 -28.67
N LEU A 8 -9.68 13.95 -28.76
CA LEU A 8 -9.44 14.76 -29.94
C LEU A 8 -8.23 15.67 -29.75
N GLU A 9 -8.09 16.24 -28.55
CA GLU A 9 -7.07 17.24 -28.28
C GLU A 9 -6.79 17.29 -26.78
N THR A 10 -5.54 17.55 -26.40
CA THR A 10 -5.15 17.76 -25.01
C THR A 10 -4.56 19.15 -24.85
N PHE A 11 -4.94 19.84 -23.78
CA PHE A 11 -4.43 21.16 -23.39
C PHE A 11 -3.60 21.01 -22.10
N PRO A 12 -2.28 20.73 -22.19
CA PRO A 12 -1.45 20.38 -21.04
C PRO A 12 -1.39 21.45 -19.95
N LYS A 13 -1.31 22.74 -20.35
CA LYS A 13 -1.22 23.88 -19.42
C LYS A 13 -2.43 23.93 -18.48
N GLN A 14 -3.62 23.73 -19.03
CA GLN A 14 -4.89 23.72 -18.29
C GLN A 14 -5.24 22.33 -17.73
N ARG A 15 -4.54 21.27 -18.16
CA ARG A 15 -4.84 19.85 -17.87
C ARG A 15 -6.26 19.46 -18.30
N VAL A 16 -6.67 19.98 -19.44
CA VAL A 16 -7.99 19.71 -20.04
C VAL A 16 -7.80 18.78 -21.23
N VAL A 17 -8.72 17.85 -21.44
CA VAL A 17 -8.80 17.02 -22.64
C VAL A 17 -10.15 17.20 -23.31
N LYS A 18 -10.13 17.41 -24.63
CA LYS A 18 -11.29 17.46 -25.50
C LYS A 18 -11.60 16.06 -25.99
N VAL A 19 -12.84 15.63 -25.81
CA VAL A 19 -13.27 14.26 -26.06
C VAL A 19 -14.52 14.26 -26.92
N ASP A 20 -14.48 13.53 -28.03
CA ASP A 20 -15.65 13.21 -28.83
C ASP A 20 -16.42 12.07 -28.19
N GLY A 21 -17.48 12.42 -27.45
CA GLY A 21 -18.35 11.47 -26.79
C GLY A 21 -19.63 11.22 -27.58
N ASN A 22 -20.56 10.45 -27.00
CA ASN A 22 -21.81 10.15 -27.67
C ASN A 22 -22.65 11.43 -27.92
N LYS A 23 -22.79 11.82 -29.19
CA LYS A 23 -23.57 12.96 -29.70
C LYS A 23 -23.13 14.36 -29.24
N ARG A 24 -21.99 14.49 -28.54
CA ARG A 24 -21.46 15.81 -28.13
C ARG A 24 -19.97 15.77 -27.76
N ILE A 25 -19.33 16.92 -27.88
CA ILE A 25 -17.97 17.16 -27.38
C ILE A 25 -17.98 17.44 -25.88
N PHE A 26 -17.04 16.84 -25.17
CA PHE A 26 -16.77 17.09 -23.76
C PHE A 26 -15.41 17.73 -23.57
N TYR A 27 -15.34 18.70 -22.67
CA TYR A 27 -14.10 19.19 -22.10
C TYR A 27 -13.98 18.63 -20.69
N LEU A 28 -12.92 17.85 -20.45
CA LEU A 28 -12.72 17.15 -19.19
C LEU A 28 -11.44 17.64 -18.52
N TYR A 29 -11.56 18.09 -17.27
CA TYR A 29 -10.43 18.53 -16.47
C TYR A 29 -9.82 17.38 -15.68
N MET A 30 -8.49 17.32 -15.65
CA MET A 30 -7.71 16.39 -14.84
C MET A 30 -7.00 17.12 -13.69
N SER A 31 -7.11 16.56 -12.49
CA SER A 31 -6.20 16.93 -11.39
C SER A 31 -4.72 16.74 -11.81
N ARG A 32 -3.80 17.46 -11.16
CA ARG A 32 -2.35 17.38 -11.46
C ARG A 32 -1.82 15.93 -11.52
N LYS A 33 -2.20 15.08 -10.56
CA LYS A 33 -1.82 13.68 -10.53
C LYS A 33 -2.40 12.88 -11.70
N LEU A 34 -3.71 13.01 -11.98
CA LEU A 34 -4.33 12.32 -13.13
C LEU A 34 -3.65 12.72 -14.44
N PHE A 35 -3.34 14.00 -14.62
CA PHE A 35 -2.66 14.46 -15.82
C PHE A 35 -1.25 13.89 -15.95
N ARG A 36 -0.48 13.86 -14.85
CA ARG A 36 0.85 13.23 -14.85
C ARG A 36 0.79 11.73 -15.14
N ASP A 37 -0.17 11.03 -14.52
CA ASP A 37 -0.25 9.57 -14.59
C ASP A 37 -0.85 9.08 -15.93
N PHE A 38 -1.72 9.87 -16.57
CA PHE A 38 -2.45 9.45 -17.79
C PHE A 38 -2.29 10.35 -19.02
N GLY A 39 -1.94 11.62 -18.84
CA GLY A 39 -1.74 12.57 -19.94
C GLY A 39 -0.75 12.10 -21.01
N PRO A 40 0.37 11.43 -20.67
CA PRO A 40 1.28 10.86 -21.67
C PRO A 40 0.63 9.86 -22.65
N TYR A 41 -0.49 9.21 -22.28
CA TYR A 41 -1.17 8.26 -23.17
C TYR A 41 -2.01 8.95 -24.24
N PHE A 42 -2.23 10.27 -24.16
CA PHE A 42 -3.15 10.98 -25.05
C PHE A 42 -2.54 11.41 -26.39
N ILE A 43 -1.24 11.15 -26.59
CA ILE A 43 -0.50 11.50 -27.81
C ILE A 43 -1.16 10.86 -29.06
N ASN A 44 -1.61 9.61 -28.94
CA ASN A 44 -2.22 8.87 -30.04
C ASN A 44 -3.76 8.88 -30.01
N GLU A 45 -4.37 9.92 -29.43
CA GLU A 45 -5.82 10.13 -29.45
C GLU A 45 -6.65 8.88 -29.03
N PRO A 46 -6.35 8.24 -27.88
CA PRO A 46 -7.01 7.02 -27.49
C PRO A 46 -8.50 7.24 -27.18
N TYR A 47 -9.25 6.15 -27.18
CA TYR A 47 -10.56 6.11 -26.53
C TYR A 47 -10.39 6.04 -25.01
N ILE A 48 -11.12 6.89 -24.30
CA ILE A 48 -11.15 6.90 -22.84
C ILE A 48 -12.55 6.54 -22.32
N PHE A 49 -12.57 5.86 -21.19
CA PHE A 49 -13.77 5.52 -20.42
C PHE A 49 -13.57 6.06 -19.01
N VAL A 50 -14.40 6.98 -18.57
CA VAL A 50 -14.16 7.79 -17.36
C VAL A 50 -15.41 7.98 -16.52
N ASN A 51 -15.21 8.12 -15.22
CA ASN A 51 -16.22 8.64 -14.30
C ASN A 51 -15.91 10.11 -14.03
N ILE A 52 -16.91 10.97 -14.15
CA ILE A 52 -16.79 12.42 -13.97
C ILE A 52 -17.76 12.94 -12.89
N LYS A 53 -17.42 14.09 -12.30
CA LYS A 53 -18.36 14.88 -11.48
C LYS A 53 -19.47 15.44 -12.35
N GLU A 54 -20.66 15.59 -11.77
CA GLU A 54 -21.85 16.03 -12.51
C GLU A 54 -21.89 17.54 -12.73
N LYS A 55 -21.26 18.31 -11.83
CA LYS A 55 -21.18 19.76 -11.95
C LYS A 55 -19.98 20.17 -12.79
N ARG A 56 -20.20 21.06 -13.75
CA ARG A 56 -19.13 21.70 -14.54
C ARG A 56 -18.50 22.83 -13.74
N LYS A 57 -17.22 23.09 -13.99
CA LYS A 57 -16.45 24.19 -13.41
C LYS A 57 -15.55 24.82 -14.48
N LYS A 58 -15.23 26.10 -14.31
CA LYS A 58 -14.30 26.82 -15.20
C LYS A 58 -12.85 26.51 -14.81
N TYR A 59 -12.02 26.15 -15.79
CA TYR A 59 -10.59 25.92 -15.65
C TYR A 59 -9.85 26.64 -16.78
N GLY A 60 -9.29 27.82 -16.48
CA GLY A 60 -8.83 28.73 -17.53
C GLY A 60 -10.00 29.13 -18.43
N ASP A 61 -9.83 28.96 -19.73
CA ASP A 61 -10.84 29.33 -20.74
C ASP A 61 -11.89 28.23 -20.98
N PHE A 62 -11.74 27.06 -20.34
CA PHE A 62 -12.60 25.91 -20.57
C PHE A 62 -13.63 25.72 -19.47
N TYR A 63 -14.88 25.46 -19.86
CA TYR A 63 -15.92 25.00 -18.95
C TYR A 63 -15.98 23.46 -18.96
N CYS A 64 -15.46 22.81 -17.93
CA CYS A 64 -15.16 21.37 -17.95
C CYS A 64 -15.95 20.58 -16.91
N TYR A 65 -16.11 19.28 -17.17
CA TYR A 65 -16.38 18.32 -16.10
C TYR A 65 -15.07 17.84 -15.50
N GLU A 66 -15.01 17.66 -14.17
CA GLU A 66 -13.82 17.10 -13.52
C GLU A 66 -13.84 15.57 -13.57
N ILE A 67 -12.73 14.97 -14.01
CA ILE A 67 -12.54 13.52 -14.00
C ILE A 67 -12.30 13.05 -12.57
N ASN A 68 -13.17 12.15 -12.08
CA ASN A 68 -12.94 11.44 -10.83
C ASN A 68 -11.84 10.41 -11.03
N HIS A 69 -12.04 9.51 -11.99
CA HIS A 69 -11.09 8.45 -12.36
C HIS A 69 -11.30 7.92 -13.78
N PHE A 70 -10.25 7.29 -14.32
CA PHE A 70 -10.31 6.49 -15.55
C PHE A 70 -10.73 5.05 -15.22
N ASN A 71 -11.56 4.48 -16.07
CA ASN A 71 -11.90 3.06 -16.08
C ASN A 71 -11.02 2.32 -17.09
N LYS A 72 -10.85 2.92 -18.28
CA LYS A 72 -10.14 2.30 -19.39
C LYS A 72 -9.57 3.35 -20.33
N ILE A 73 -8.39 3.09 -20.88
CA ILE A 73 -7.75 3.89 -21.94
C ILE A 73 -7.27 2.90 -23.01
N VAL A 74 -7.74 3.08 -24.24
CA VAL A 74 -7.48 2.16 -25.35
C VAL A 74 -7.18 2.93 -26.60
N GLU A 75 -6.03 2.66 -27.20
CA GLU A 75 -5.77 3.05 -28.57
C GLU A 75 -6.27 1.94 -29.50
N SER A 76 -7.09 2.34 -30.48
CA SER A 76 -7.62 1.44 -31.49
C SER A 76 -7.20 1.99 -32.85
N ASN A 77 -6.27 1.31 -33.50
CA ASN A 77 -5.89 1.57 -34.89
C ASN A 77 -6.28 0.35 -35.75
N LYS A 78 -6.25 0.48 -37.08
CA LYS A 78 -6.80 -0.52 -38.03
C LYS A 78 -6.16 -1.92 -37.90
N ARG A 79 -5.01 -2.05 -37.24
CA ARG A 79 -4.21 -3.28 -37.16
C ARG A 79 -4.12 -3.88 -35.76
N GLU A 80 -4.20 -3.07 -34.71
CA GLU A 80 -4.03 -3.52 -33.33
C GLU A 80 -4.90 -2.74 -32.35
N LYS A 81 -5.10 -3.33 -31.17
CA LYS A 81 -5.80 -2.69 -30.05
C LYS A 81 -4.88 -2.67 -28.85
N LYS A 82 -4.32 -1.50 -28.55
CA LYS A 82 -3.40 -1.31 -27.43
C LYS A 82 -4.16 -0.79 -26.22
N VAL A 83 -4.17 -1.57 -25.13
CA VAL A 83 -4.83 -1.19 -23.87
C VAL A 83 -3.81 -0.56 -22.94
N TYR A 84 -3.86 0.76 -22.77
CA TYR A 84 -2.98 1.50 -21.86
C TYR A 84 -3.37 1.33 -20.40
N TYR A 85 -4.67 1.27 -20.11
CA TYR A 85 -5.18 1.14 -18.75
C TYR A 85 -6.53 0.43 -18.75
N ASN A 86 -6.76 -0.44 -17.77
CA ASN A 86 -8.05 -1.07 -17.54
C ASN A 86 -8.19 -1.48 -16.06
N ILE A 87 -9.05 -0.79 -15.32
CA ILE A 87 -9.32 -1.09 -13.91
C ILE A 87 -9.85 -2.52 -13.71
N GLY A 88 -10.61 -3.05 -14.67
CA GLY A 88 -11.09 -4.43 -14.62
C GLY A 88 -9.96 -5.46 -14.68
N THR A 89 -8.92 -5.21 -15.48
CA THR A 89 -7.73 -6.06 -15.53
C THR A 89 -6.97 -6.00 -14.20
N ILE A 90 -6.84 -4.80 -13.61
CA ILE A 90 -6.20 -4.62 -12.30
C ILE A 90 -6.96 -5.40 -11.22
N ARG A 91 -8.29 -5.27 -11.14
CA ARG A 91 -9.13 -6.00 -10.17
C ARG A 91 -9.01 -7.52 -10.33
N LYS A 92 -9.03 -8.03 -11.57
CA LYS A 92 -8.79 -9.46 -11.85
C LYS A 92 -7.39 -9.91 -11.41
N GLY A 93 -6.37 -9.06 -11.62
CA GLY A 93 -5.02 -9.29 -11.14
C GLY A 93 -4.94 -9.37 -9.62
N VAL A 94 -5.56 -8.42 -8.91
CA VAL A 94 -5.64 -8.40 -7.45
C VAL A 94 -6.31 -9.67 -6.91
N LYS A 95 -7.48 -10.06 -7.46
CA LYS A 95 -8.17 -11.30 -7.10
C LYS A 95 -7.23 -12.51 -7.24
N ARG A 96 -6.52 -12.60 -8.36
CA ARG A 96 -5.56 -13.69 -8.61
C ARG A 96 -4.40 -13.71 -7.62
N VAL A 97 -3.85 -12.55 -7.26
CA VAL A 97 -2.75 -12.45 -6.28
C VAL A 97 -3.25 -12.92 -4.92
N ILE A 98 -4.33 -12.34 -4.40
CA ILE A 98 -4.84 -12.61 -3.04
C ILE A 98 -5.27 -14.07 -2.86
N THR A 99 -5.89 -14.66 -3.86
CA THR A 99 -6.40 -16.04 -3.78
C THR A 99 -5.33 -17.11 -3.90
N ARG A 100 -4.15 -16.79 -4.44
CA ARG A 100 -3.05 -17.77 -4.63
C ARG A 100 -2.07 -17.83 -3.47
N ILE A 101 -2.20 -16.94 -2.48
CA ILE A 101 -1.27 -16.92 -1.35
C ILE A 101 -1.66 -18.05 -0.39
N LYS A 102 -0.80 -19.06 -0.33
CA LYS A 102 -0.95 -20.19 0.60
C LYS A 102 -0.61 -19.72 2.01
N TYR A 103 0.68 -19.60 2.34
CA TYR A 103 1.13 -19.14 3.64
C TYR A 103 1.34 -17.62 3.67
N LYS A 104 0.74 -16.97 4.67
CA LYS A 104 0.68 -15.53 4.82
C LYS A 104 1.37 -15.17 6.14
N LEU A 105 2.44 -14.39 6.07
CA LEU A 105 3.06 -13.80 7.25
C LEU A 105 2.66 -12.33 7.32
N PHE A 106 1.72 -11.99 8.19
CA PHE A 106 1.42 -10.60 8.51
C PHE A 106 2.51 -10.09 9.44
N LEU A 107 3.14 -8.99 9.04
CA LEU A 107 4.30 -8.43 9.72
C LEU A 107 4.11 -6.92 9.89
N ASP A 108 4.32 -6.47 11.10
CA ASP A 108 4.52 -5.07 11.44
C ASP A 108 5.73 -4.94 12.36
N LEU A 109 6.41 -3.80 12.31
CA LEU A 109 7.66 -3.56 13.01
C LEU A 109 7.68 -2.15 13.55
N GLU A 110 8.17 -2.00 14.77
CA GLU A 110 8.55 -0.70 15.29
C GLU A 110 10.06 -0.52 15.28
N PHE A 111 10.48 0.72 15.01
CA PHE A 111 11.89 1.07 14.86
C PHE A 111 12.32 2.18 15.81
N SER A 112 13.60 2.19 16.15
CA SER A 112 14.19 3.31 16.86
C SER A 112 14.01 4.62 16.09
N LEU A 113 13.66 5.67 16.82
CA LEU A 113 13.45 7.02 16.29
C LEU A 113 14.68 7.89 16.54
N PRO A 114 14.93 8.93 15.71
CA PRO A 114 16.00 9.88 16.00
C PRO A 114 15.68 10.65 17.28
N SER A 115 16.70 10.86 18.12
CA SER A 115 16.63 11.75 19.28
C SER A 115 16.06 13.13 18.90
N TYR A 116 15.39 13.79 19.85
CA TYR A 116 14.92 15.17 19.68
C TYR A 116 16.06 16.12 19.29
N PHE A 117 17.24 15.89 19.85
CA PHE A 117 18.46 16.61 19.52
C PHE A 117 19.30 15.76 18.57
N LYS A 118 19.24 16.06 17.27
CA LYS A 118 19.99 15.34 16.23
C LYS A 118 21.46 15.72 16.26
N THR A 119 22.27 14.92 16.97
CA THR A 119 23.73 15.08 16.99
C THR A 119 24.43 14.19 15.95
N MET A 120 23.76 13.16 15.43
CA MET A 120 24.31 12.21 14.46
C MET A 120 23.25 11.74 13.45
N VAL A 121 23.71 11.17 12.34
CA VAL A 121 22.83 10.51 11.35
C VAL A 121 22.17 9.30 12.02
N HIS A 122 20.84 9.32 12.07
CA HIS A 122 20.06 8.24 12.63
C HIS A 122 19.94 7.08 11.66
N VAL A 123 20.20 5.87 12.14
CA VAL A 123 19.98 4.63 11.41
C VAL A 123 18.99 3.81 12.22
N PRO A 124 17.76 3.60 11.72
CA PRO A 124 16.74 2.84 12.44
C PRO A 124 17.18 1.41 12.73
N GLU A 125 16.90 0.96 13.95
CA GLU A 125 17.00 -0.43 14.37
C GLU A 125 15.60 -0.95 14.68
N ILE A 126 15.30 -2.20 14.34
CA ILE A 126 14.07 -2.85 14.76
C ILE A 126 14.11 -3.00 16.29
N VAL A 127 13.05 -2.53 16.95
CA VAL A 127 12.92 -2.54 18.42
C VAL A 127 11.66 -3.28 18.89
N GLN A 128 10.74 -3.60 17.98
CA GLN A 128 9.63 -4.51 18.22
C GLN A 128 9.26 -5.18 16.90
N TYR A 129 8.77 -6.42 16.96
CA TYR A 129 8.06 -7.05 15.85
C TYR A 129 6.72 -7.58 16.32
N GLY A 130 5.78 -7.65 15.37
CA GLY A 130 4.56 -8.43 15.47
C GLY A 130 4.42 -9.32 14.26
N MET A 131 4.21 -10.61 14.48
CA MET A 131 4.12 -11.61 13.42
C MET A 131 2.91 -12.51 13.60
N VAL A 132 2.13 -12.65 12.54
CA VAL A 132 1.03 -13.62 12.47
C VAL A 132 1.20 -14.46 11.20
N LEU A 133 1.49 -15.74 11.36
CA LEU A 133 1.59 -16.71 10.27
C LEU A 133 0.27 -17.47 10.14
N GLU A 134 -0.30 -17.45 8.94
CA GLU A 134 -1.47 -18.24 8.60
C GLU A 134 -1.21 -19.22 7.47
N ASP A 135 -1.93 -20.34 7.51
CA ASP A 135 -2.02 -21.29 6.40
C ASP A 135 -2.95 -20.82 5.28
N GLU A 136 -3.20 -21.70 4.31
CA GLU A 136 -4.06 -21.44 3.16
C GLU A 136 -5.53 -21.26 3.57
N GLN A 137 -5.97 -22.01 4.58
CA GLN A 137 -7.31 -22.02 5.15
C GLN A 137 -7.57 -20.82 6.09
N GLY A 138 -6.52 -20.11 6.51
CA GLY A 138 -6.60 -19.00 7.45
C GLY A 138 -6.51 -19.44 8.91
N ASN A 139 -5.99 -20.63 9.20
CA ASN A 139 -5.66 -21.01 10.57
C ASN A 139 -4.34 -20.38 10.96
N ILE A 140 -4.25 -19.88 12.19
CA ILE A 140 -3.02 -19.32 12.75
C ILE A 140 -2.09 -20.48 13.10
N ILE A 141 -0.90 -20.48 12.48
CA ILE A 141 0.21 -21.41 12.80
C ILE A 141 1.12 -20.80 13.86
N PHE A 142 1.29 -19.48 13.81
CA PHE A 142 2.13 -18.75 14.74
C PHE A 142 1.58 -17.34 14.92
N GLU A 143 1.57 -16.87 16.16
CA GLU A 143 1.23 -15.52 16.56
C GLU A 143 2.15 -15.14 17.70
N ASP A 144 2.97 -14.13 17.51
CA ASP A 144 3.85 -13.62 18.54
C ASP A 144 4.25 -12.17 18.27
N GLY A 145 4.52 -11.44 19.35
CA GLY A 145 5.06 -10.10 19.31
C GLY A 145 6.09 -9.93 20.41
N SER A 146 7.25 -9.39 20.07
CA SER A 146 8.32 -9.23 21.05
C SER A 146 9.12 -7.96 20.81
N LEU A 147 9.67 -7.42 21.90
CA LEU A 147 10.68 -6.39 21.83
C LEU A 147 11.98 -6.98 21.28
N VAL A 148 12.68 -6.18 20.49
CA VAL A 148 14.00 -6.53 19.92
C VAL A 148 15.03 -5.61 20.55
N LYS A 149 16.06 -6.21 21.15
CA LYS A 149 17.15 -5.47 21.78
C LYS A 149 18.03 -4.82 20.68
N PRO A 150 18.08 -3.48 20.60
CA PRO A 150 18.91 -2.82 19.61
C PRO A 150 20.39 -2.90 19.98
N THR A 151 21.26 -2.84 18.98
CA THR A 151 22.72 -2.91 19.18
C THR A 151 23.32 -1.56 19.56
N LYS A 152 22.72 -0.45 19.12
CA LYS A 152 23.25 0.89 19.36
C LYS A 152 22.65 1.47 20.64
N LYS A 153 23.55 1.96 21.52
CA LYS A 153 23.17 2.57 22.81
C LYS A 153 22.17 3.73 22.68
N TYR A 154 22.19 4.46 21.57
CA TYR A 154 21.32 5.61 21.32
C TYR A 154 19.96 5.27 20.69
N ALA A 155 19.71 4.01 20.32
CA ALA A 155 18.43 3.58 19.73
C ALA A 155 17.26 3.74 20.72
N LEU A 156 17.47 3.34 21.99
CA LEU A 156 16.50 3.49 23.08
C LEU A 156 16.56 4.89 23.72
N ASN A 157 16.48 5.94 22.91
CA ASN A 157 16.36 7.32 23.42
C ASN A 157 14.92 7.61 23.90
N GLN A 158 14.75 8.75 24.58
CA GLN A 158 13.47 9.15 25.19
C GLN A 158 12.31 9.18 24.18
N ARG A 159 12.57 9.58 22.93
CA ARG A 159 11.54 9.63 21.88
C ARG A 159 11.07 8.23 21.50
N THR A 160 12.00 7.30 21.29
CA THR A 160 11.68 5.89 20.99
C THR A 160 10.88 5.25 22.13
N LEU A 161 11.35 5.40 23.37
CA LEU A 161 10.69 4.82 24.56
C LEU A 161 9.29 5.39 24.76
N LYS A 162 9.12 6.71 24.61
CA LYS A 162 7.80 7.36 24.69
C LYS A 162 6.86 6.92 23.59
N PHE A 163 7.36 6.74 22.37
CA PHE A 163 6.56 6.31 21.24
C PHE A 163 6.02 4.88 21.42
N LEU A 164 6.84 3.97 21.93
CA LEU A 164 6.45 2.58 22.23
C LEU A 164 5.68 2.44 23.55
N SER A 165 5.56 3.51 24.34
CA SER A 165 5.09 3.45 25.73
C SER A 165 5.85 2.41 26.58
N LYS A 166 7.17 2.30 26.38
CA LYS A 166 8.06 1.36 27.10
C LYS A 166 9.18 2.10 27.86
N SER A 167 9.79 1.38 28.77
CA SER A 167 10.98 1.75 29.55
C SER A 167 12.20 0.96 29.07
N ARG A 168 13.40 1.32 29.57
CA ARG A 168 14.62 0.55 29.23
C ARG A 168 14.62 -0.86 29.84
N SER A 169 14.01 -1.03 31.01
CA SER A 169 13.93 -2.33 31.68
C SER A 169 13.11 -3.34 30.88
N ASP A 170 12.13 -2.89 30.10
CA ASP A 170 11.37 -3.77 29.20
C ASP A 170 12.27 -4.43 28.13
N PHE A 171 13.41 -3.81 27.79
CA PHE A 171 14.38 -4.34 26.84
C PHE A 171 15.46 -5.22 27.46
N GLU A 172 15.45 -5.44 28.78
CA GLU A 172 16.44 -6.30 29.44
C GLU A 172 16.27 -7.77 29.02
N HIS A 173 15.01 -8.20 28.88
CA HIS A 173 14.61 -9.54 28.46
C HIS A 173 14.12 -9.63 27.01
N ALA A 174 14.27 -8.54 26.23
CA ALA A 174 13.93 -8.51 24.82
C ALA A 174 14.77 -9.54 24.02
N CYS A 175 14.18 -10.10 22.97
CA CYS A 175 14.91 -11.01 22.09
C CYS A 175 16.03 -10.26 21.37
N SER A 176 17.03 -11.00 20.90
CA SER A 176 18.06 -10.39 20.07
C SER A 176 17.54 -10.17 18.64
N TYR A 177 18.21 -9.29 17.88
CA TYR A 177 17.96 -9.17 16.45
C TYR A 177 18.22 -10.48 15.69
N ILE A 178 19.17 -11.31 16.15
CA ILE A 178 19.44 -12.60 15.50
C ILE A 178 18.29 -13.58 15.66
N ASP A 179 17.55 -13.51 16.77
CA ASP A 179 16.36 -14.34 17.00
C ASP A 179 15.25 -13.95 16.02
N PHE A 180 14.98 -12.65 15.87
CA PHE A 180 14.07 -12.12 14.85
C PHE A 180 14.46 -12.56 13.44
N TYR A 181 15.75 -12.42 13.08
CA TYR A 181 16.25 -12.84 11.77
C TYR A 181 16.03 -14.34 11.51
N ARG A 182 16.35 -15.18 12.50
CA ARG A 182 16.19 -16.64 12.40
C ARG A 182 14.72 -17.04 12.29
N LEU A 183 13.83 -16.35 13.00
CA LEU A 183 12.39 -16.58 12.91
C LEU A 183 11.88 -16.26 11.50
N LEU A 184 12.27 -15.11 10.95
CA LEU A 184 11.91 -14.73 9.58
C LEU A 184 12.49 -15.70 8.54
N GLU A 185 13.76 -16.09 8.71
CA GLU A 185 14.42 -17.07 7.84
C GLU A 185 13.70 -18.43 7.88
N LYS A 186 13.33 -18.90 9.08
CA LYS A 186 12.56 -20.13 9.28
C LYS A 186 11.26 -20.09 8.49
N PHE A 187 10.46 -19.02 8.64
CA PHE A 187 9.18 -18.90 7.93
C PHE A 187 9.35 -18.88 6.40
N ILE A 188 10.42 -18.24 5.91
CA ILE A 188 10.73 -18.24 4.48
C ILE A 188 11.10 -19.64 3.98
N LYS A 189 11.94 -20.39 4.73
CA LYS A 189 12.42 -21.71 4.31
C LYS A 189 11.36 -22.81 4.43
N GLU A 190 10.66 -22.86 5.55
CA GLU A 190 9.71 -23.95 5.86
C GLU A 190 8.37 -23.77 5.15
N TYR A 191 7.85 -22.54 5.10
CA TYR A 191 6.48 -22.27 4.63
C TYR A 191 6.44 -21.50 3.31
N ASN A 192 7.58 -21.03 2.78
CA ASN A 192 7.64 -20.22 1.57
C ASN A 192 6.65 -19.02 1.61
N VAL A 193 6.60 -18.34 2.75
CA VAL A 193 5.60 -17.30 3.04
C VAL A 193 5.60 -16.14 2.02
N LYS A 194 4.43 -15.54 1.83
CA LYS A 194 4.31 -14.14 1.40
C LYS A 194 4.20 -13.24 2.62
N ILE A 195 5.04 -12.21 2.64
CA ILE A 195 5.13 -11.27 3.75
C ILE A 195 4.18 -10.12 3.45
N ILE A 196 3.15 -9.95 4.26
CA ILE A 196 2.11 -8.95 4.10
C ILE A 196 2.31 -7.89 5.18
N ALA A 197 2.56 -6.65 4.77
CA ALA A 197 2.65 -5.51 5.67
C ALA A 197 1.78 -4.36 5.15
N TRP A 198 1.39 -3.45 6.06
CA TRP A 198 0.55 -2.31 5.70
C TRP A 198 1.23 -1.39 4.69
N GLY A 199 2.46 -0.99 5.00
CA GLY A 199 3.27 -0.03 4.23
C GLY A 199 4.57 -0.63 3.73
N ARG A 200 5.40 0.20 3.07
CA ARG A 200 6.72 -0.22 2.56
C ARG A 200 7.83 -0.10 3.60
N ASN A 201 7.58 0.62 4.68
CA ASN A 201 8.61 1.00 5.64
C ASN A 201 9.24 -0.24 6.29
N ASP A 202 8.41 -1.20 6.70
CA ASP A 202 8.85 -2.46 7.33
C ASP A 202 9.88 -3.19 6.48
N ILE A 203 9.55 -3.38 5.20
CA ILE A 203 10.43 -4.10 4.28
C ILE A 203 11.71 -3.35 3.98
N LEU A 204 11.64 -2.01 3.84
CA LEU A 204 12.83 -1.20 3.66
C LEU A 204 13.75 -1.28 4.88
N THR A 205 13.16 -1.27 6.09
CA THR A 205 13.93 -1.37 7.32
C THR A 205 14.53 -2.76 7.51
N ILE A 206 13.81 -3.84 7.19
CA ILE A 206 14.36 -5.21 7.23
C ILE A 206 15.57 -5.37 6.30
N GLU A 207 15.46 -4.87 5.06
CA GLU A 207 16.56 -4.92 4.10
C GLU A 207 17.79 -4.12 4.59
N GLN A 208 17.55 -3.00 5.26
CA GLN A 208 18.61 -2.20 5.88
C GLN A 208 19.20 -2.90 7.12
N SER A 209 18.37 -3.58 7.91
CA SER A 209 18.81 -4.24 9.15
C SER A 209 19.71 -5.45 8.87
N PHE A 210 19.57 -6.13 7.74
CA PHE A 210 20.53 -7.16 7.32
C PHE A 210 21.94 -6.60 7.17
N LYS A 211 22.07 -5.43 6.51
CA LYS A 211 23.37 -4.75 6.34
C LYS A 211 23.92 -4.27 7.67
N LEU A 212 23.06 -3.67 8.50
CA LEU A 212 23.45 -3.16 9.82
C LEU A 212 24.07 -4.25 10.70
N ASN A 213 23.54 -5.46 10.62
CA ASN A 213 23.93 -6.59 11.47
C ASN A 213 24.87 -7.58 10.77
N ASN A 214 25.40 -7.24 9.59
CA ASN A 214 26.30 -8.09 8.79
C ASN A 214 25.74 -9.49 8.51
N LEU A 215 24.44 -9.60 8.26
CA LEU A 215 23.76 -10.86 7.95
C LEU A 215 23.51 -11.01 6.45
N LYS A 216 23.45 -12.26 5.99
CA LYS A 216 23.06 -12.59 4.61
C LYS A 216 21.64 -12.09 4.34
N PRO A 217 21.41 -11.30 3.27
CA PRO A 217 20.08 -10.85 2.93
C PRO A 217 19.13 -12.02 2.65
N LEU A 218 17.90 -11.92 3.17
CA LEU A 218 16.79 -12.80 2.83
C LEU A 218 16.04 -12.24 1.62
N ASP A 219 15.29 -13.08 0.91
CA ASP A 219 14.54 -12.71 -0.29
C ASP A 219 13.24 -11.94 0.03
N ILE A 220 13.33 -10.82 0.76
CA ILE A 220 12.14 -10.11 1.26
C ILE A 220 11.39 -9.41 0.12
N LYS A 221 12.11 -8.74 -0.78
CA LYS A 221 11.50 -7.93 -1.85
C LYS A 221 10.57 -8.74 -2.78
N ASN A 222 10.91 -9.98 -3.11
CA ASN A 222 10.10 -10.81 -4.00
C ASN A 222 8.93 -11.51 -3.27
N ARG A 223 8.91 -11.44 -1.93
CA ARG A 223 7.89 -12.05 -1.07
C ARG A 223 6.91 -11.03 -0.52
N TYR A 224 7.29 -9.77 -0.52
CA TYR A 224 6.52 -8.68 0.05
C TYR A 224 5.25 -8.35 -0.73
N ILE A 225 4.19 -8.09 0.02
CA ILE A 225 2.89 -7.61 -0.43
C ILE A 225 2.52 -6.36 0.38
N ASN A 226 2.39 -5.23 -0.30
CA ASN A 226 1.87 -3.98 0.27
C ASN A 226 0.34 -3.98 0.20
N ILE A 227 -0.35 -4.29 1.29
CA ILE A 227 -1.81 -4.40 1.26
C ILE A 227 -2.50 -3.05 1.03
N MET A 228 -1.99 -1.95 1.60
CA MET A 228 -2.51 -0.60 1.38
C MET A 228 -2.53 -0.25 -0.12
N GLN A 229 -1.42 -0.52 -0.83
CA GLN A 229 -1.29 -0.22 -2.24
C GLN A 229 -2.20 -1.10 -3.10
N ILE A 230 -2.40 -2.36 -2.71
CA ILE A 230 -3.35 -3.25 -3.37
C ILE A 230 -4.78 -2.70 -3.26
N ILE A 231 -5.21 -2.33 -2.05
CA ILE A 231 -6.54 -1.77 -1.79
C ILE A 231 -6.73 -0.47 -2.57
N LYS A 232 -5.74 0.43 -2.53
CA LYS A 232 -5.76 1.68 -3.30
C LYS A 232 -5.91 1.43 -4.80
N ASN A 233 -5.17 0.47 -5.36
CA ASN A 233 -5.26 0.13 -6.77
C ASN A 233 -6.63 -0.47 -7.13
N TYR A 234 -7.20 -1.29 -6.25
CA TYR A 234 -8.50 -1.93 -6.47
C TYR A 234 -9.65 -0.93 -6.54
N TYR A 235 -9.67 0.03 -5.60
CA TYR A 235 -10.68 1.10 -5.54
C TYR A 235 -10.34 2.34 -6.38
N ASN A 236 -9.17 2.35 -7.02
CA ASN A 236 -8.64 3.54 -7.70
C ASN A 236 -8.61 4.78 -6.78
N SER A 237 -8.30 4.55 -5.50
CA SER A 237 -8.27 5.57 -4.46
C SER A 237 -6.95 6.34 -4.49
N LYS A 238 -7.05 7.65 -4.27
CA LYS A 238 -5.91 8.58 -4.30
C LYS A 238 -5.34 8.86 -2.91
N THR A 239 -6.11 8.60 -1.88
CA THR A 239 -5.75 8.93 -0.50
C THR A 239 -4.93 7.80 0.08
N ASP A 240 -3.82 8.14 0.75
CA ASP A 240 -3.16 7.17 1.61
C ASP A 240 -4.10 6.76 2.72
N LEU A 241 -4.13 5.46 2.96
CA LEU A 241 -5.03 4.84 3.91
C LEU A 241 -4.21 4.58 5.16
N GLY A 242 -4.58 5.18 6.29
CA GLY A 242 -4.00 4.81 7.59
C GLY A 242 -4.53 3.44 8.00
N LEU A 243 -3.67 2.61 8.61
CA LEU A 243 -4.04 1.25 9.03
C LEU A 243 -5.30 1.26 9.88
N PHE A 244 -5.23 1.96 11.01
CA PHE A 244 -6.32 2.10 11.98
C PHE A 244 -7.61 2.65 11.35
N ASN A 245 -7.52 3.77 10.63
CA ASN A 245 -8.68 4.38 9.95
C ASN A 245 -9.31 3.44 8.90
N THR A 246 -8.52 2.56 8.29
CA THR A 246 -9.03 1.60 7.30
C THR A 246 -9.67 0.42 7.99
N TYR A 247 -9.06 -0.07 9.06
CA TYR A 247 -9.62 -1.11 9.88
C TYR A 247 -10.99 -0.72 10.43
N GLN A 248 -11.12 0.47 11.05
CA GLN A 248 -12.41 0.98 11.54
C GLN A 248 -13.46 1.06 10.43
N LYS A 249 -13.10 1.61 9.26
CA LYS A 249 -14.02 1.73 8.12
C LYS A 249 -14.50 0.39 7.55
N LEU A 250 -13.64 -0.63 7.58
CA LEU A 250 -13.95 -1.93 6.99
C LEU A 250 -14.65 -2.86 7.98
N SER A 251 -14.27 -2.83 9.25
CA SER A 251 -14.85 -3.67 10.30
C SER A 251 -16.12 -3.07 10.93
N GLY A 252 -16.28 -1.74 10.89
CA GLY A 252 -17.34 -1.04 11.62
C GLY A 252 -17.10 -0.95 13.12
N ALA A 253 -15.89 -1.30 13.60
CA ALA A 253 -15.55 -1.26 15.00
C ALA A 253 -15.13 0.15 15.45
N ASP A 254 -15.70 0.59 16.57
CA ASP A 254 -15.31 1.82 17.26
C ASP A 254 -14.19 1.49 18.26
N PHE A 255 -12.96 1.83 17.89
CA PHE A 255 -11.79 1.68 18.76
C PHE A 255 -11.36 3.01 19.36
N GLU A 256 -10.89 2.97 20.60
CA GLU A 256 -10.09 4.05 21.19
C GLU A 256 -8.62 3.97 20.71
N VAL A 257 -7.91 5.09 20.87
CA VAL A 257 -6.55 5.45 20.44
C VAL A 257 -5.60 4.27 20.08
N GLN A 258 -4.93 4.35 18.92
CA GLN A 258 -3.88 3.41 18.49
C GLN A 258 -2.74 3.34 19.53
N GLN A 259 -2.40 2.12 19.96
CA GLN A 259 -1.38 1.90 21.01
C GLN A 259 0.05 1.74 20.47
N HIS A 260 0.25 1.71 19.15
CA HIS A 260 1.54 1.49 18.49
C HIS A 260 2.24 0.21 18.98
N ASP A 261 1.47 -0.88 19.02
CA ASP A 261 1.98 -2.22 19.27
C ASP A 261 2.06 -3.00 17.95
N ALA A 262 3.24 -3.52 17.65
CA ALA A 262 3.48 -4.20 16.38
C ALA A 262 2.61 -5.47 16.19
N LEU A 263 2.28 -6.20 17.26
CA LEU A 263 1.43 -7.39 17.14
C LEU A 263 -0.02 -7.00 16.85
N GLU A 264 -0.52 -5.99 17.54
CA GLU A 264 -1.85 -5.43 17.26
C GLU A 264 -1.95 -4.91 15.82
N ASP A 265 -0.94 -4.18 15.34
CA ASP A 265 -0.90 -3.65 13.97
C ASP A 265 -0.82 -4.78 12.92
N ALA A 266 -0.10 -5.88 13.20
CA ALA A 266 -0.08 -7.08 12.37
C ALA A 266 -1.44 -7.81 12.34
N LEU A 267 -2.11 -7.93 13.49
CA LEU A 267 -3.47 -8.50 13.61
C LEU A 267 -4.52 -7.65 12.90
N MET A 268 -4.44 -6.32 12.99
CA MET A 268 -5.30 -5.40 12.23
C MET A 268 -5.07 -5.53 10.73
N THR A 269 -3.80 -5.61 10.29
CA THR A 269 -3.45 -5.83 8.88
C THR A 269 -4.03 -7.14 8.37
N ARG A 270 -3.98 -8.20 9.17
CA ARG A 270 -4.59 -9.50 8.89
C ARG A 270 -6.10 -9.40 8.73
N GLU A 271 -6.79 -8.73 9.63
CA GLU A 271 -8.25 -8.61 9.57
C GLU A 271 -8.70 -7.78 8.35
N ILE A 272 -8.00 -6.67 8.06
CA ILE A 272 -8.23 -5.91 6.82
C ILE A 272 -8.04 -6.81 5.59
N PHE A 273 -6.98 -7.63 5.56
CA PHE A 273 -6.74 -8.53 4.44
C PHE A 273 -7.90 -9.51 4.23
N ARG A 274 -8.45 -10.07 5.32
CA ARG A 274 -9.60 -11.00 5.28
C ARG A 274 -10.86 -10.33 4.76
N ILE A 275 -11.25 -9.20 5.35
CA ILE A 275 -12.41 -8.42 4.89
C ILE A 275 -12.25 -8.04 3.42
N PHE A 276 -11.07 -7.56 3.03
CA PHE A 276 -10.81 -7.17 1.66
C PHE A 276 -10.83 -8.37 0.69
N LYS A 277 -10.29 -9.52 1.09
CA LYS A 277 -10.35 -10.76 0.30
C LYS A 277 -11.80 -11.14 0.03
N ASP A 278 -12.67 -11.08 1.03
CA ASP A 278 -14.09 -11.40 0.89
C ASP A 278 -14.81 -10.44 -0.07
N ILE A 279 -14.54 -9.14 0.03
CA ILE A 279 -15.09 -8.15 -0.91
C ILE A 279 -14.67 -8.47 -2.35
N VAL A 280 -13.38 -8.74 -2.57
CA VAL A 280 -12.84 -9.06 -3.90
C VAL A 280 -13.43 -10.35 -4.47
N LEU A 281 -13.76 -11.32 -3.61
CA LEU A 281 -14.41 -12.56 -4.01
C LEU A 281 -15.87 -12.36 -4.40
N ARG A 282 -16.63 -11.51 -3.67
CA ARG A 282 -18.06 -11.24 -3.89
C ARG A 282 -18.36 -10.30 -5.07
N GLU A 283 -17.48 -9.35 -5.39
CA GLU A 283 -17.71 -8.35 -6.45
C GLU A 283 -17.50 -8.88 -7.89
N ASN A 284 -17.32 -10.19 -8.10
CA ASN A 284 -17.26 -10.84 -9.41
C ASN A 284 -17.92 -12.22 -9.37
#